data_AF-A0A392NUC8-F1
#
_entry.id   AF-A0A392NUC8-F1
#
_cell.length_a   1.000
_cell.length_b   1.000
_cell.length_c   1.000
_cell.angle_alpha   90.00
_cell.angle_beta   90.00
_cell.angle_gamma   90.00
#
_symmetry.space_group_name_H-M   'P 1'
#
loop_
_entity.id
_entity.type
_entity.pdbx_description
1 polymer ?
#
loop_
_entity_poly.entity_id
_entity_poly.type
_entity_poly.pdbx_seq_one_letter_code
_entity_poly.pdbx_strand_id
1 'polypeptide(L)'
;SSSIGNGLDFTTRILTSRLSECSHCENPLLDYLLSLNHQGENLMIKDTLNTIPKLQKALKIAEAYVSAHHKDTPYQNFENRLREWGFDKGWGNTAGRVKETMKMLSEDCQTLEARF
;
A
#
# COMPACT_ATOMS: atom_id res chain seq x y z
N SER A 1 2.61 28.14 18.25
CA SER A 1 1.55 27.18 17.90
C SER A 1 1.70 26.75 16.45
N SER A 2 1.33 25.50 16.16
CA SER A 2 1.20 24.88 14.82
C SER A 2 2.45 24.21 14.25
N SER A 3 2.68 22.96 14.65
CA SER A 3 3.30 21.92 13.79
C SER A 3 2.29 20.81 13.59
N ILE A 4 1.20 21.15 12.91
CA ILE A 4 0.34 20.17 12.24
C ILE A 4 0.87 20.10 10.81
N GLY A 5 1.61 19.05 10.49
CA GLY A 5 2.19 18.87 9.17
C GLY A 5 3.48 18.06 9.18
N ASN A 6 3.45 16.82 9.68
CA ASN A 6 4.59 15.90 9.56
C ASN A 6 4.15 14.43 9.41
N GLY A 7 2.97 14.19 8.83
CA GLY A 7 2.53 12.83 8.48
C GLY A 7 3.26 12.26 7.25
N LEU A 8 3.73 13.13 6.35
CA LEU A 8 4.38 12.76 5.08
C LEU A 8 5.89 12.51 5.23
N ASP A 9 6.57 13.21 6.13
CA ASP A 9 8.01 13.03 6.37
C ASP A 9 8.32 11.68 7.06
N PHE A 10 7.40 11.21 7.90
CA PHE A 10 7.60 9.98 8.66
C PHE A 10 7.45 8.71 7.81
N THR A 11 6.54 8.70 6.83
CA THR A 11 6.37 7.57 5.90
C THR A 11 7.54 7.48 4.93
N THR A 12 7.98 8.62 4.38
CA THR A 12 9.07 8.67 3.39
C THR A 12 10.38 8.20 4.00
N ARG A 13 10.71 8.59 5.24
CA ARG A 13 11.96 8.15 5.89
C ARG A 13 11.97 6.67 6.26
N ILE A 14 10.84 6.11 6.74
CA ILE A 14 10.77 4.68 7.07
C ILE A 14 10.82 3.82 5.81
N LEU A 15 10.12 4.22 4.75
CA LEU A 15 10.18 3.54 3.45
C LEU A 15 11.60 3.60 2.90
N THR A 16 12.24 4.77 2.88
CA THR A 16 13.60 4.93 2.33
C THR A 16 14.65 4.12 3.11
N SER A 17 14.61 4.12 4.44
CA SER A 17 15.56 3.35 5.26
C SER A 17 15.36 1.83 5.19
N ARG A 18 14.13 1.35 4.91
CA ARG A 18 13.86 -0.10 4.80
C ARG A 18 14.03 -0.63 3.39
N LEU A 19 13.79 0.19 2.36
CA LEU A 19 14.10 -0.15 0.97
C LEU A 19 15.61 -0.25 0.73
N SER A 20 16.44 0.48 1.48
CA SER A 20 17.91 0.36 1.40
C SER A 20 18.47 -0.97 1.90
N GLU A 21 17.71 -1.74 2.68
CA GLU A 21 18.11 -3.10 3.11
C GLU A 21 17.88 -4.16 2.00
N CYS A 22 17.06 -3.87 0.99
CA CYS A 22 16.79 -4.75 -0.17
C CYS A 22 17.63 -4.36 -1.40
N SER A 23 18.93 -4.13 -1.22
CA SER A 23 19.83 -3.61 -2.27
C SER A 23 20.08 -4.53 -3.47
N HIS A 24 19.57 -5.76 -3.47
CA HIS A 24 19.70 -6.74 -4.56
C HIS A 24 18.40 -7.04 -5.31
N CYS A 25 17.27 -6.45 -4.91
CA CYS A 25 15.97 -6.71 -5.53
C CYS A 25 15.74 -5.84 -6.76
N GLU A 26 15.21 -6.41 -7.85
CA GLU A 26 14.76 -5.63 -9.02
C GLU A 26 13.65 -4.65 -8.63
N ASN A 27 12.83 -4.99 -7.63
CA ASN A 27 11.73 -4.16 -7.15
C ASN A 27 11.64 -4.17 -5.61
N PRO A 28 12.54 -3.46 -4.89
CA PRO A 28 12.65 -3.55 -3.43
C PRO A 28 11.36 -3.22 -2.69
N LEU A 29 10.51 -2.35 -3.26
CA LEU A 29 9.19 -2.02 -2.71
C LEU A 29 8.23 -3.20 -2.78
N LEU A 30 8.21 -3.90 -3.91
CA LEU A 30 7.33 -5.02 -4.12
C LEU A 30 7.75 -6.22 -3.26
N ASP A 31 9.06 -6.50 -3.22
CA ASP A 31 9.61 -7.54 -2.36
C ASP A 31 9.35 -7.26 -0.89
N TYR A 32 9.50 -6.00 -0.46
CA TYR A 32 9.15 -5.59 0.90
C TYR A 32 7.68 -5.88 1.21
N LEU A 33 6.75 -5.41 0.37
CA LEU A 33 5.31 -5.62 0.58
C LEU A 33 4.92 -7.09 0.61
N LEU A 34 5.52 -7.93 -0.24
CA LEU A 34 5.31 -9.39 -0.24
C LEU A 34 5.89 -10.09 0.99
N SER A 35 6.99 -9.56 1.54
CA SER A 35 7.66 -10.12 2.71
C SER A 35 6.97 -9.78 4.04
N LEU A 36 6.05 -8.82 4.04
CA LEU A 36 5.39 -8.37 5.26
C LEU A 36 4.45 -9.46 5.80
N ASN A 37 4.84 -10.00 6.95
CA ASN A 37 4.06 -10.97 7.70
C ASN A 37 4.08 -10.60 9.19
N HIS A 38 2.93 -10.73 9.85
CA HIS A 38 2.84 -10.58 11.30
C HIS A 38 2.14 -11.81 11.89
N GLN A 39 2.84 -12.53 12.76
CA GLN A 39 2.31 -13.72 13.45
C GLN A 39 1.76 -14.80 12.50
N GLY A 40 2.35 -14.96 11.32
CA GLY A 40 1.90 -15.91 10.31
C GLY A 40 0.82 -15.37 9.37
N GLU A 41 0.24 -14.19 9.64
CA GLU A 41 -0.66 -13.52 8.72
C GLU A 41 0.11 -12.63 7.74
N ASN A 42 -0.08 -12.84 6.44
CA ASN A 42 0.44 -11.94 5.41
C ASN A 42 -0.26 -10.58 5.51
N LEU A 43 0.51 -9.52 5.27
CA LEU A 43 0.06 -8.15 5.28
C LEU A 43 0.24 -7.51 3.91
N MET A 44 -0.50 -6.43 3.69
CA MET A 44 -0.45 -5.60 2.48
C MET A 44 -0.91 -6.32 1.22
N ILE A 45 -0.10 -7.20 0.64
CA ILE A 45 -0.37 -7.84 -0.65
C ILE A 45 -0.06 -9.34 -0.65
N LYS A 46 -0.79 -10.07 -1.48
CA LYS A 46 -0.54 -11.47 -1.79
C LYS A 46 0.44 -11.62 -2.94
N ASP A 47 0.98 -12.84 -3.10
CA ASP A 47 1.84 -13.22 -4.23
C ASP A 47 1.16 -13.06 -5.60
N THR A 48 -0.18 -12.97 -5.63
CA THR A 48 -0.94 -12.64 -6.84
C THR A 48 -0.57 -11.26 -7.43
N LEU A 49 -0.07 -10.34 -6.61
CA LEU A 49 0.35 -8.99 -6.99
C LEU A 49 1.88 -8.86 -7.16
N ASN A 50 2.56 -9.94 -7.57
CA ASN A 50 4.03 -10.06 -7.70
C ASN A 50 4.71 -9.29 -8.84
N THR A 51 4.10 -8.27 -9.45
CA THR A 51 4.80 -7.37 -10.37
C THR A 51 4.29 -5.94 -10.21
N ILE A 52 5.13 -4.94 -10.48
CA ILE A 52 4.73 -3.52 -10.39
C ILE A 52 3.49 -3.21 -11.26
N PRO A 53 3.39 -3.67 -12.53
CA PRO A 53 2.19 -3.40 -13.33
C PRO A 53 0.91 -4.03 -12.76
N LYS A 54 1.00 -5.25 -12.19
CA LYS A 54 -0.16 -5.91 -11.55
C LYS A 54 -0.59 -5.14 -10.31
N LEU A 55 0.37 -4.78 -9.45
CA LEU A 55 0.14 -4.01 -8.23
C LEU A 55 -0.49 -2.66 -8.57
N GLN A 56 0.06 -1.91 -9.52
CA GLN A 56 -0.44 -0.60 -9.93
C GLN A 56 -1.89 -0.67 -10.45
N LYS A 57 -2.20 -1.67 -11.29
CA LYS A 57 -3.57 -1.88 -11.78
C LYS A 57 -4.53 -2.23 -10.65
N ALA A 58 -4.12 -3.11 -9.73
CA ALA A 58 -4.93 -3.50 -8.59
C ALA A 58 -5.18 -2.32 -7.64
N LEU A 59 -4.15 -1.49 -7.37
CA LEU A 59 -4.26 -0.29 -6.53
C LEU A 59 -5.28 0.70 -7.10
N LYS A 60 -5.25 0.96 -8.41
CA LYS A 60 -6.23 1.86 -9.07
C LYS A 60 -7.66 1.36 -8.91
N ILE A 61 -7.89 0.05 -9.07
CA ILE A 61 -9.22 -0.56 -8.92
C ILE A 61 -9.69 -0.49 -7.46
N ALA A 62 -8.80 -0.85 -6.53
CA ALA A 62 -9.09 -0.84 -5.10
C ALA A 62 -9.36 0.58 -4.58
N GLU A 63 -8.55 1.55 -4.99
CA GLU A 63 -8.73 2.97 -4.62
C GLU A 63 -10.09 3.51 -5.11
N ALA A 64 -10.46 3.22 -6.36
CA ALA A 64 -11.75 3.63 -6.91
C ALA A 64 -12.92 3.01 -6.14
N TYR A 65 -12.82 1.72 -5.78
CA TYR A 65 -13.81 1.02 -4.98
C TYR A 65 -13.93 1.59 -3.56
N VAL A 66 -12.81 1.77 -2.86
CA VAL A 66 -12.78 2.32 -1.50
C VAL A 66 -13.28 3.77 -1.48
N SER A 67 -13.03 4.54 -2.55
CA SER A 67 -13.53 5.90 -2.71
C SER A 67 -15.05 6.02 -2.78
N ALA A 68 -15.77 4.93 -3.07
CA ALA A 68 -17.23 4.90 -3.06
C ALA A 68 -17.82 4.81 -1.64
N HIS A 69 -17.01 4.45 -0.63
CA HIS A 69 -17.44 4.37 0.76
C HIS A 69 -17.27 5.71 1.49
N HIS A 70 -18.05 5.91 2.56
CA HIS A 70 -17.83 7.03 3.47
C HIS A 70 -16.46 6.88 4.15
N LYS A 71 -15.72 7.98 4.34
CA LYS A 71 -14.33 7.96 4.87
C LYS A 71 -14.18 7.21 6.20
N ASP A 72 -15.20 7.23 7.04
CA ASP A 72 -15.20 6.60 8.38
C ASP A 72 -15.71 5.15 8.34
N THR A 73 -16.00 4.60 7.16
CA THR A 73 -16.43 3.21 6.99
C THR A 73 -15.33 2.26 7.51
N PRO A 74 -15.63 1.35 8.46
CA PRO A 74 -14.66 0.40 8.98
C PRO A 74 -14.11 -0.54 7.90
N TYR A 75 -12.82 -0.89 7.98
CA TYR A 75 -12.14 -1.79 7.05
C TYR A 75 -12.87 -3.12 6.85
N GLN A 76 -13.41 -3.68 7.93
CA GLN A 76 -14.10 -4.96 7.97
C GLN A 76 -15.29 -5.02 7.00
N ASN A 77 -15.89 -3.87 6.66
CA ASN A 77 -17.05 -3.80 5.76
C ASN A 77 -16.68 -4.08 4.30
N PHE A 78 -15.42 -3.88 3.92
CA PHE A 78 -14.94 -4.01 2.54
C PHE A 78 -13.67 -4.88 2.41
N GLU A 79 -13.16 -5.42 3.53
CA GLU A 79 -12.00 -6.30 3.61
C GLU A 79 -12.09 -7.49 2.64
N ASN A 80 -13.24 -8.18 2.61
CA ASN A 80 -13.40 -9.36 1.75
C ASN A 80 -13.16 -9.02 0.28
N ARG A 81 -13.68 -7.87 -0.18
CA ARG A 81 -13.51 -7.44 -1.56
C ARG A 81 -12.05 -7.10 -1.89
N LEU A 82 -11.35 -6.48 -0.95
CA LEU A 82 -9.92 -6.21 -1.09
C LEU A 82 -9.08 -7.50 -1.14
N ARG A 83 -9.42 -8.49 -0.31
CA ARG A 83 -8.75 -9.80 -0.30
C ARG A 83 -8.94 -10.57 -1.60
N GLU A 84 -10.09 -10.45 -2.26
CA GLU A 84 -10.34 -11.01 -3.60
C GLU A 84 -9.39 -10.41 -4.66
N TRP A 85 -8.94 -9.17 -4.46
CA TRP A 85 -7.98 -8.50 -5.35
C TRP A 85 -6.52 -8.65 -4.92
N GLY A 86 -6.25 -9.47 -3.91
CA GLY A 86 -4.91 -9.74 -3.43
C GLY A 86 -4.38 -8.75 -2.40
N PHE A 87 -5.25 -7.96 -1.77
CA PHE A 87 -4.89 -7.06 -0.68
C PHE A 87 -5.24 -7.68 0.68
N ASP A 88 -4.24 -7.95 1.50
CA ASP A 88 -4.45 -8.37 2.90
C ASP A 88 -4.52 -7.14 3.84
N LYS A 89 -4.56 -7.38 5.15
CA LYS A 89 -4.67 -6.32 6.17
C LYS A 89 -3.42 -5.42 6.17
N GLY A 90 -3.54 -4.21 6.74
CA GLY A 90 -2.40 -3.30 6.93
C GLY A 90 -2.53 -1.93 6.24
N TRP A 91 -3.56 -1.75 5.40
CA TRP A 91 -3.79 -0.49 4.67
C TRP A 91 -4.43 0.63 5.49
N GLY A 92 -5.06 0.29 6.61
CA GLY A 92 -5.78 1.23 7.47
C GLY A 92 -7.00 0.60 8.12
N ASN A 93 -7.53 1.26 9.14
CA ASN A 93 -8.73 0.83 9.87
C ASN A 93 -10.04 1.40 9.30
N THR A 94 -9.98 2.44 8.46
CA THR A 94 -11.13 3.07 7.80
C THR A 94 -10.91 3.22 6.30
N ALA A 95 -11.99 3.37 5.54
CA ALA A 95 -11.94 3.61 4.09
C ALA A 95 -11.06 4.83 3.72
N GLY A 96 -11.13 5.91 4.49
CA GLY A 96 -10.31 7.09 4.27
C GLY A 96 -8.81 6.79 4.40
N ARG A 97 -8.41 6.05 5.44
CA ARG A 97 -7.00 5.71 5.68
C ARG A 97 -6.47 4.70 4.65
N VAL A 98 -7.29 3.73 4.28
CA VAL A 98 -6.97 2.75 3.23
C VAL A 98 -6.74 3.45 1.89
N LYS A 99 -7.68 4.32 1.49
CA LYS A 99 -7.58 5.10 0.26
C LYS A 99 -6.28 5.91 0.21
N GLU A 100 -5.98 6.64 1.29
CA GLU A 100 -4.78 7.46 1.36
C GLU A 100 -3.50 6.63 1.18
N THR A 101 -3.43 5.47 1.86
CA THR A 101 -2.28 4.58 1.79
C THR A 101 -2.11 3.97 0.39
N MET A 102 -3.22 3.53 -0.23
CA MET A 102 -3.22 3.00 -1.60
C MET A 102 -2.80 4.05 -2.63
N LYS A 103 -3.28 5.29 -2.46
CA LYS A 103 -2.95 6.40 -3.34
C LYS A 103 -1.45 6.73 -3.27
N MET A 104 -0.90 6.88 -2.07
CA MET A 104 0.55 7.12 -1.87
C MET A 104 1.39 6.06 -2.58
N LEU A 105 1.04 4.79 -2.38
CA LEU A 105 1.77 3.69 -3.00
C LEU A 105 1.62 3.67 -4.53
N SER A 106 0.45 4.03 -5.06
CA SER A 106 0.21 4.15 -6.51
C SER A 106 1.07 5.25 -7.15
N GLU A 107 1.25 6.38 -6.46
CA GLU A 107 2.11 7.50 -6.88
C GLU A 107 3.60 7.09 -6.88
N ASP A 108 4.04 6.36 -5.85
CA ASP A 108 5.40 5.82 -5.76
C ASP A 108 5.69 4.81 -6.87
N CYS A 109 4.76 3.87 -7.13
CA CYS A 109 4.90 2.89 -8.21
C CYS A 109 4.97 3.55 -9.60
N GLN A 110 4.20 4.61 -9.87
CA GLN A 110 4.26 5.35 -11.13
C GLN A 110 5.61 6.03 -11.33
N THR A 111 6.18 6.60 -10.25
CA THR A 111 7.49 7.25 -10.30
C THR A 111 8.62 6.25 -10.57
N LEU A 112 8.50 5.02 -10.05
CA LEU A 112 9.46 3.95 -10.30
C LEU A 112 9.40 3.44 -11.75
N GLU A 113 8.20 3.29 -12.33
CA GLU A 113 8.05 2.91 -13.75
C GLU A 113 8.66 3.94 -14.72
N ALA A 114 8.53 5.23 -14.43
CA ALA A 114 9.05 6.30 -15.30
C ALA A 114 10.58 6.46 -15.30
N ARG A 115 11.30 5.73 -14.43
CA ARG A 115 12.76 5.75 -14.34
C ARG A 115 13.45 4.67 -15.18
N PHE A 116 12.69 3.77 -15.80
CA PHE A 116 13.17 2.73 -16.72
C PHE A 116 12.65 2.98 -18.14
#